data_AF-A0A2H1WE74-F1
#
_entry.id   AF-A0A2H1WE74-F1
#
_cell.length_a   1.000
_cell.length_b   1.000
_cell.length_c   1.000
_cell.angle_alpha   90.00
_cell.angle_beta   90.00
_cell.angle_gamma   90.00
#
_symmetry.space_group_name_H-M   'P 1'
#
loop_
_entity.id
_entity.type
_entity.pdbx_description
1 polymer ?
#
loop_
_entity_poly.entity_id
_entity_poly.type
_entity_poly.pdbx_seq_one_letter_code
_entity_poly.pdbx_strand_id
1 'polypeptide(L)'
;MTGFVKIAIDDYYSDSNWTTIINKYWMLAERVSDPRVQGWFLFDTPLPTVAMVCVYLAFVMVVGPLWMANRKPFQIQNTLVAYNALQVLLSSYMFYEHLASGWWGDYSLSCQPVDYSDSDKARR
;
A
#
# COMPACT_ATOMS: atom_id res chain seq x y z
N MET A 1 0.72 21.76 23.77
CA MET A 1 0.53 20.31 23.60
C MET A 1 0.78 19.98 22.14
N THR A 2 1.83 19.22 21.87
CA THR A 2 2.22 18.73 20.54
C THR A 2 1.03 18.02 19.87
N GLY A 3 0.85 18.21 18.56
CA GLY A 3 -0.33 17.72 17.83
C GLY A 3 -0.60 16.22 18.02
N PHE A 4 0.45 15.42 18.14
CA PHE A 4 0.37 13.98 18.40
C PHE A 4 -0.31 13.62 19.73
N VAL A 5 -0.05 14.38 20.80
CA VAL A 5 -0.65 14.13 22.13
C VAL A 5 -2.14 14.45 22.12
N LYS A 6 -2.57 15.48 21.38
CA LYS A 6 -4.00 15.76 21.19
C LYS A 6 -4.69 14.64 20.41
N ILE A 7 -4.09 14.16 19.32
CA ILE A 7 -4.63 13.04 18.54
C ILE A 7 -4.78 11.79 19.41
N ALA A 8 -3.79 11.46 20.24
CA ALA A 8 -3.85 10.30 21.13
C ALA A 8 -4.92 10.43 22.24
N ILE A 9 -5.14 11.64 22.77
CA ILE A 9 -6.20 11.91 23.75
C ILE A 9 -7.57 11.86 23.09
N ASP A 10 -7.73 12.45 21.89
CA ASP A 10 -8.98 12.40 21.13
C ASP A 10 -9.33 10.97 20.71
N ASP A 11 -8.32 10.11 20.47
CA ASP A 11 -8.53 8.68 20.22
C ASP A 11 -9.01 7.93 21.48
N TYR A 12 -8.39 8.22 22.63
CA TYR A 12 -8.76 7.61 23.91
C TYR A 12 -10.22 7.92 24.33
N TYR A 13 -10.73 9.10 23.96
CA TYR A 13 -12.11 9.52 24.23
C TYR A 13 -13.07 9.31 23.05
N SER A 14 -12.64 8.67 21.96
CA SER A 14 -13.46 8.51 20.75
C SER A 14 -14.56 7.46 20.94
N ASP A 15 -15.82 7.86 20.71
CA ASP A 15 -16.95 6.93 20.60
C ASP A 15 -16.85 6.08 19.31
N SER A 16 -17.36 4.84 19.35
CA SER A 16 -17.31 3.87 18.24
C SER A 16 -18.36 4.10 17.14
N ASN A 17 -18.92 5.30 17.05
CA ASN A 17 -19.91 5.65 16.03
C ASN A 17 -19.24 5.83 14.65
N TRP A 18 -19.91 5.36 13.60
CA TRP A 18 -19.40 5.37 12.22
C TRP A 18 -19.03 6.77 11.71
N THR A 19 -19.81 7.79 12.07
CA THR A 19 -19.54 9.18 11.66
C THR A 19 -18.24 9.70 12.28
N THR A 20 -18.00 9.39 13.56
CA THR A 20 -16.78 9.75 14.28
C THR A 20 -15.57 9.05 13.68
N ILE A 21 -15.68 7.76 13.36
CA ILE A 21 -14.61 6.98 12.73
C ILE A 21 -14.22 7.57 11.37
N ILE A 22 -15.21 7.91 10.53
CA ILE A 22 -14.96 8.51 9.21
C ILE A 22 -14.27 9.87 9.37
N ASN A 23 -14.79 10.74 10.23
CA ASN A 23 -14.20 12.06 10.46
C ASN A 23 -12.77 11.96 10.99
N LYS A 24 -12.50 10.99 11.88
CA LYS A 24 -11.16 10.71 12.40
C LYS A 24 -10.21 10.22 11.31
N TYR A 25 -10.67 9.33 10.44
CA TYR A 25 -9.88 8.87 9.30
C TYR A 25 -9.46 10.04 8.40
N TRP A 26 -10.41 10.89 8.02
CA TRP A 26 -10.11 12.07 7.18
C TRP A 26 -9.15 13.04 7.87
N MET A 27 -9.31 13.25 9.18
CA MET A 27 -8.39 14.08 9.96
C MET A 27 -6.95 13.53 9.91
N LEU A 28 -6.77 12.22 10.06
CA LEU A 28 -5.44 11.59 10.00
C LEU A 28 -4.86 11.65 8.59
N ALA A 29 -5.68 11.36 7.57
CA ALA A 29 -5.27 11.43 6.18
C ALA A 29 -4.82 12.84 5.78
N GLU A 30 -5.49 13.90 6.25
CA GLU A 30 -5.11 15.27 5.92
C GLU A 30 -3.96 15.82 6.77
N ARG A 31 -3.85 15.44 8.05
CA ARG A 31 -2.91 16.07 8.99
C ARG A 31 -1.63 15.29 9.25
N VAL A 32 -1.65 13.96 9.07
CA VAL A 32 -0.54 13.07 9.43
C VAL A 32 0.05 12.40 8.20
N SER A 33 -0.71 12.28 7.11
CA SER A 33 -0.20 11.67 5.87
C SER A 33 0.97 12.47 5.31
N ASP A 34 1.90 11.75 4.69
CA ASP A 34 3.06 12.32 4.05
C ASP A 34 2.64 13.07 2.78
N PRO A 35 2.87 14.39 2.68
CA PRO A 35 2.45 15.17 1.52
C PRO A 35 3.17 14.76 0.23
N ARG A 36 4.31 14.06 0.31
CA ARG A 36 5.10 13.66 -0.86
C ARG A 36 4.42 12.59 -1.72
N VAL A 37 3.56 11.78 -1.11
CA VAL A 37 2.81 10.71 -1.79
C VAL A 37 1.39 11.13 -2.19
N GLN A 38 1.01 12.38 -1.90
CA GLN A 38 -0.31 12.89 -2.25
C GLN A 38 -0.48 12.95 -3.78
N GLY A 39 -1.61 12.46 -4.29
CA GLY A 39 -1.88 12.37 -5.72
C GLY A 39 -1.24 11.17 -6.42
N TRP A 40 -0.55 10.29 -5.69
CA TRP A 40 -0.10 9.00 -6.26
C TRP A 40 -1.29 8.11 -6.58
N PHE A 41 -1.15 7.32 -7.65
CA PHE A 41 -2.19 6.41 -8.08
C PHE A 41 -2.58 5.44 -6.95
N LEU A 42 -3.86 5.48 -6.54
CA LEU A 42 -4.47 4.67 -5.47
C LEU A 42 -4.06 5.03 -4.02
N PHE A 43 -3.39 6.16 -3.77
CA PHE A 43 -2.95 6.54 -2.42
C PHE A 43 -3.84 7.58 -1.72
N ASP A 44 -4.67 8.34 -2.46
CA ASP A 44 -5.46 9.43 -1.88
C ASP A 44 -6.55 8.95 -0.91
N THR A 45 -7.15 7.79 -1.18
CA THR A 45 -8.18 7.20 -0.31
C THR A 45 -8.02 5.67 -0.30
N PRO A 46 -8.48 4.96 0.74
CA PRO A 46 -8.44 3.50 0.81
C PRO A 46 -9.58 2.85 0.00
N LEU A 47 -10.55 3.63 -0.48
CA LEU A 47 -11.71 3.10 -1.19
C LEU A 47 -11.32 2.39 -2.51
N PRO A 48 -10.42 2.92 -3.36
CA PRO A 48 -9.99 2.25 -4.58
C PRO A 48 -9.26 0.93 -4.31
N THR A 49 -8.42 0.86 -3.28
CA THR A 49 -7.68 -0.36 -2.94
C THR A 49 -8.61 -1.43 -2.37
N VAL A 50 -9.52 -1.04 -1.47
CA VAL A 50 -10.56 -1.95 -0.95
C VAL A 50 -11.46 -2.46 -2.07
N ALA A 51 -11.89 -1.58 -2.98
CA ALA A 51 -12.69 -1.97 -4.13
C ALA A 51 -11.96 -2.98 -5.02
N MET A 52 -10.67 -2.76 -5.30
CA MET A 52 -9.85 -3.68 -6.09
C MET A 52 -9.78 -5.08 -5.46
N VAL A 53 -9.57 -5.14 -4.13
CA VAL A 53 -9.53 -6.41 -3.40
C VAL A 53 -10.89 -7.11 -3.45
N CYS A 54 -11.98 -6.39 -3.21
CA CYS A 54 -13.33 -6.96 -3.29
C CYS A 54 -13.64 -7.51 -4.69
N VAL A 55 -13.28 -6.77 -5.75
CA VAL A 55 -13.45 -7.23 -7.14
C VAL A 55 -12.62 -8.47 -7.41
N TYR A 56 -11.35 -8.50 -6.98
CA TYR A 56 -10.48 -9.66 -7.11
C TYR A 56 -11.07 -10.90 -6.41
N LEU A 57 -11.53 -10.76 -5.17
CA LEU A 57 -12.11 -11.86 -4.40
C LEU A 57 -13.42 -12.35 -5.03
N ALA A 58 -14.31 -11.44 -5.45
CA ALA A 58 -15.53 -11.81 -6.15
C ALA A 58 -15.24 -12.59 -7.44
N PHE A 59 -14.20 -12.16 -8.18
CA PHE A 59 -13.78 -12.86 -9.39
C PHE A 59 -13.23 -14.25 -9.10
N VAL A 60 -12.28 -14.38 -8.17
CA VAL A 60 -11.61 -15.67 -7.90
C VAL A 60 -12.51 -16.67 -7.17
N MET A 61 -13.37 -16.22 -6.27
CA MET A 61 -14.19 -17.11 -5.44
C MET A 61 -15.52 -17.49 -6.09
N VAL A 62 -16.13 -16.60 -6.89
CA VAL A 62 -17.49 -16.81 -7.42
C VAL A 62 -17.51 -16.87 -8.94
N VAL A 63 -17.09 -15.79 -9.60
CA VAL A 63 -17.26 -15.64 -11.06
C VAL A 63 -16.38 -16.63 -11.83
N GLY A 64 -15.12 -16.75 -11.46
CA GLY A 64 -14.13 -17.62 -12.09
C GLY A 64 -14.52 -19.10 -12.01
N PRO A 65 -14.79 -19.66 -10.82
CA PRO A 65 -15.21 -21.05 -10.67
C PRO A 65 -16.51 -21.36 -11.42
N LEU A 66 -17.51 -20.46 -11.36
CA LEU A 66 -18.77 -20.64 -12.09
C LEU A 66 -18.54 -20.66 -13.61
N TRP A 67 -17.68 -19.77 -14.12
CA TRP A 67 -17.35 -19.69 -15.54
C TRP A 67 -16.52 -20.88 -16.04
N MET A 68 -15.67 -21.44 -15.18
CA MET A 68 -14.80 -22.58 -15.50
C MET A 68 -15.44 -23.95 -15.26
N ALA A 69 -16.59 -24.03 -14.57
CA ALA A 69 -17.21 -25.28 -14.15
C ALA A 69 -17.41 -26.32 -15.28
N ASN A 70 -17.71 -25.87 -16.50
CA ASN A 70 -17.96 -26.73 -17.66
C ASN A 70 -16.89 -26.56 -18.76
N ARG A 71 -15.69 -26.07 -18.42
CA ARG A 71 -14.62 -25.77 -19.38
C ARG A 71 -13.33 -26.49 -19.00
N LYS A 72 -12.55 -26.86 -20.01
CA LYS A 72 -11.20 -27.40 -19.80
C LYS A 72 -10.26 -26.28 -19.30
N PRO A 73 -9.27 -26.59 -18.46
CA PRO A 73 -8.30 -25.61 -17.99
C PRO A 73 -7.49 -25.02 -19.15
N PHE A 74 -7.19 -23.73 -19.06
CA PHE A 74 -6.40 -23.04 -20.08
C PHE A 74 -4.93 -23.48 -20.01
N GLN A 75 -4.30 -23.68 -21.17
CA GLN A 75 -2.87 -23.92 -21.27
C GLN A 75 -2.12 -22.58 -21.37
N ILE A 76 -1.75 -22.02 -20.22
CA ILE A 76 -1.12 -20.69 -20.11
C ILE A 76 0.36 -20.75 -19.71
N GLN A 77 1.04 -21.87 -19.99
CA GLN A 77 2.40 -22.12 -19.51
C GLN A 77 3.40 -21.04 -19.94
N ASN A 78 3.43 -20.69 -21.23
CA ASN A 78 4.36 -19.67 -21.74
C ASN A 78 4.09 -18.29 -21.14
N THR A 79 2.81 -17.93 -20.97
CA THR A 79 2.40 -16.68 -20.31
C THR A 79 2.86 -16.67 -18.86
N LEU A 80 2.76 -17.79 -18.14
CA LEU A 80 3.19 -17.90 -16.75
C LEU A 80 4.72 -17.80 -16.61
N VAL A 81 5.47 -18.40 -17.54
CA VAL A 81 6.93 -18.26 -17.59
C VAL A 81 7.33 -16.81 -17.80
N ALA A 82 6.72 -16.12 -18.77
CA ALA A 82 6.98 -14.69 -19.02
C ALA A 82 6.61 -13.82 -17.82
N TYR A 83 5.45 -14.07 -17.20
CA TYR A 83 5.00 -13.37 -16.00
C TYR A 83 5.99 -13.52 -14.83
N ASN A 84 6.43 -14.75 -14.54
CA ASN A 84 7.39 -15.00 -13.47
C ASN A 84 8.76 -14.35 -13.75
N ALA A 85 9.21 -14.38 -15.00
CA ALA A 85 10.46 -13.71 -15.40
C ALA A 85 10.38 -12.20 -15.16
N LEU A 86 9.27 -11.56 -15.58
CA LEU A 86 9.03 -10.14 -15.29
C LEU A 86 8.95 -9.86 -13.79
N GLN A 87 8.33 -10.75 -13.01
CA GLN A 87 8.24 -10.59 -11.56
C GLN A 87 9.62 -10.64 -10.88
N VAL A 88 10.53 -11.50 -11.35
CA VAL A 88 11.92 -11.54 -10.87
C VAL A 88 12.65 -10.25 -11.22
N LEU A 89 12.50 -9.76 -12.46
CA LEU A 89 13.13 -8.50 -12.88
C LEU A 89 12.63 -7.32 -12.04
N LEU A 90 11.32 -7.17 -11.87
CA LEU A 90 10.73 -6.10 -11.05
C LEU A 90 11.14 -6.22 -9.58
N SER A 91 11.17 -7.43 -9.02
CA SER A 91 11.64 -7.66 -7.65
C SER A 91 13.11 -7.28 -7.48
N SER A 92 13.95 -7.62 -8.47
CA SER A 92 15.37 -7.28 -8.45
C SER A 92 15.60 -5.77 -8.54
N TYR A 93 14.80 -5.08 -9.35
CA TYR A 93 14.81 -3.62 -9.46
C TYR A 93 14.38 -2.96 -8.14
N MET A 94 13.26 -3.38 -7.56
CA MET A 94 12.81 -2.85 -6.27
C MET A 94 13.86 -3.09 -5.18
N PHE A 95 14.46 -4.28 -5.14
CA PHE A 95 15.52 -4.59 -4.19
C PHE A 95 16.72 -3.63 -4.33
N TYR A 96 17.16 -3.35 -5.57
CA TYR A 96 18.20 -2.37 -5.83
C TYR A 96 17.82 -0.96 -5.36
N GLU A 97 16.60 -0.49 -5.67
CA GLU A 97 16.15 0.85 -5.26
C GLU A 97 16.08 0.98 -3.73
N HIS A 98 15.58 -0.04 -3.02
CA HIS A 98 15.57 -0.05 -1.55
C HIS A 98 16.98 0.00 -0.97
N LEU A 99 17.91 -0.77 -1.56
CA LEU A 99 19.31 -0.71 -1.15
C LEU A 99 19.92 0.68 -1.40
N ALA A 100 19.70 1.26 -2.58
CA ALA A 100 20.24 2.55 -2.98
C ALA A 100 19.61 3.75 -2.23
N SER A 101 18.39 3.58 -1.70
CA SER A 101 17.65 4.56 -0.91
C SER A 101 18.23 4.74 0.51
N GLY A 102 18.98 3.76 1.04
CA GLY A 102 19.76 3.97 2.27
C GLY A 102 20.53 2.75 2.79
N TRP A 103 20.03 1.54 2.54
CA TRP A 103 20.60 0.30 3.12
C TRP A 103 21.97 -0.11 2.57
N TRP A 104 22.47 0.54 1.51
CA TRP A 104 23.80 0.30 0.96
C TRP A 104 24.93 0.99 1.75
N GLY A 105 24.63 1.92 2.66
CA GLY A 105 25.69 2.55 3.47
C GLY A 105 25.26 3.61 4.47
N ASP A 106 24.10 4.24 4.26
CA ASP A 106 23.62 5.33 5.13
C ASP A 106 22.84 4.79 6.33
N TYR A 107 22.14 3.65 6.16
CA TYR A 107 21.28 3.06 7.18
C TYR A 107 21.97 1.93 7.92
N SER A 108 21.76 1.87 9.24
CA SER A 108 22.09 0.69 10.04
C SER A 108 20.95 -0.33 10.01
N LEU A 109 21.25 -1.62 10.24
CA LEU A 109 20.23 -2.68 10.40
C LEU A 109 19.42 -2.57 11.72
N SER A 110 19.50 -1.43 12.40
CA SER A 110 18.83 -1.14 13.67
C SER A 110 17.73 -0.10 13.44
N CYS A 111 17.21 0.50 14.51
CA CYS A 111 16.17 1.53 14.39
C CYS A 111 16.69 2.73 13.57
N GLN A 112 16.08 2.96 12.40
CA GLN A 112 16.30 4.11 11.53
C GLN A 112 15.00 4.91 11.43
N PRO A 113 15.01 6.22 11.72
CA PRO A 113 13.84 7.06 11.55
C PRO A 113 13.55 7.27 10.06
N VAL A 114 12.29 7.55 9.74
CA VAL A 114 11.89 7.95 8.38
C VAL A 114 12.39 9.37 8.13
N ASP A 115 13.12 9.57 7.02
CA ASP A 115 13.46 10.91 6.54
C ASP A 115 12.30 11.50 5.74
N TYR A 116 11.69 12.56 6.28
CA TYR A 116 10.60 13.30 5.65
C TYR A 116 11.07 14.47 4.77
N SER A 117 12.39 14.60 4.53
CA SER A 117 12.95 15.61 3.63
C SER A 117 12.58 15.37 2.16
N ASP A 118 12.65 16.41 1.32
CA ASP A 118 12.48 16.31 -0.13
C ASP A 118 13.80 15.99 -0.86
N SER A 119 14.77 15.37 -0.18
CA SER A 119 16.03 14.96 -0.81
C SER A 119 15.82 13.86 -1.86
N ASP A 120 16.69 13.79 -2.87
CA ASP A 120 16.60 12.78 -3.93
C ASP A 120 16.62 11.34 -3.39
N LYS A 121 17.26 11.13 -2.25
CA LYS A 121 17.34 9.82 -1.57
C LYS A 121 16.01 9.45 -0.89
N ALA A 122 15.37 10.41 -0.24
CA ALA A 122 14.09 10.19 0.43
C ALA A 122 12.90 10.02 -0.53
N ARG A 123 13.04 10.48 -1.78
CA ARG A 123 12.03 10.36 -2.84
C ARG A 123 12.24 9.15 -3.79
N ARG A 124 13.28 8.36 -3.54
CA ARG A 124 13.69 7.22 -4.37
C ARG A 124 12.99 5.92 -3.97
#